data_AF-A0A0M8P1V0-F1
#
_entry.id   AF-A0A0M8P1V0-F1
#
_cell.length_a   1.000
_cell.length_b   1.000
_cell.length_c   1.000
_cell.angle_alpha   90.00
_cell.angle_beta   90.00
_cell.angle_gamma   90.00
#
_symmetry.space_group_name_H-M   'P 1'
#
loop_
_entity.id
_entity.type
_entity.pdbx_description
1 polymer ?
#
loop_
_entity_poly.entity_id
_entity_poly.type
_entity_poly.pdbx_seq_one_letter_code
_entity_poly.pdbx_strand_id
1 'polypeptide(L)'
;MTRYLTPWRVSLLCLVTLYTEGVVPNSSAIDVLSFLTAGLFPLDAADKQWEEHYLPTVSALEECLSRHDSSIPGRTLWDLFLKNLWSIDSLDALETFFGEVIPSLLAKTREDLIHDRDNGIAPVADDRMRLSRSSPLGAFVRRAYLEYTRLQFHDSVKLWTGFVRYRLPTYIYWSRRHRGAEEIAVDVNLRDLGLDSTSHLSQVVYGDIEDDENGEGEVSVKDAERLIEFQVSELQSTQFFSGLSCMC
;
A
#
# COMPACT_ATOMS: atom_id res chain seq x y z
N MET A 1 -13.19 -13.07 7.24
CA MET A 1 -11.89 -13.67 6.91
C MET A 1 -10.79 -12.72 7.34
N THR A 2 -9.64 -13.27 7.72
CA THR A 2 -8.49 -12.52 8.24
C THR A 2 -7.96 -11.59 7.15
N ARG A 3 -8.19 -10.27 7.28
CA ARG A 3 -7.90 -9.28 6.23
C ARG A 3 -6.40 -9.14 6.05
N TYR A 4 -5.85 -9.82 5.04
CA TYR A 4 -4.47 -9.58 4.61
C TYR A 4 -4.37 -8.23 3.90
N LEU A 5 -5.37 -7.84 3.12
CA LEU A 5 -5.35 -6.55 2.42
C LEU A 5 -5.91 -5.47 3.34
N THR A 6 -5.10 -4.45 3.58
CA THR A 6 -5.44 -3.24 4.31
C THR A 6 -5.13 -2.03 3.42
N PRO A 7 -5.74 -0.86 3.68
CA PRO A 7 -5.42 0.37 2.96
C PRO A 7 -3.91 0.65 2.88
N TRP A 8 -3.20 0.45 3.98
CA TRP A 8 -1.73 0.52 4.05
C TRP A 8 -1.02 -0.36 3.03
N ARG A 9 -1.42 -1.63 2.91
CA ARG A 9 -0.80 -2.55 1.96
C ARG A 9 -1.10 -2.16 0.51
N VAL A 10 -2.27 -1.58 0.24
CA VAL A 10 -2.57 -0.99 -1.07
C VAL A 10 -1.63 0.19 -1.35
N SER A 11 -1.37 1.03 -0.36
CA SER A 11 -0.38 2.12 -0.47
C SER A 11 1.04 1.61 -0.68
N LEU A 12 1.47 0.56 0.01
CA LEU A 12 2.76 -0.08 -0.25
C LEU A 12 2.84 -0.65 -1.67
N LEU A 13 1.75 -1.22 -2.22
CA LEU A 13 1.71 -1.65 -3.62
C LEU A 13 1.83 -0.48 -4.59
N CYS A 14 1.25 0.68 -4.29
CA CYS A 14 1.44 1.90 -5.07
C CYS A 14 2.92 2.34 -5.05
N LEU A 15 3.59 2.23 -3.90
CA LEU A 15 5.02 2.53 -3.78
C LEU A 15 5.89 1.51 -4.54
N VAL A 16 5.54 0.23 -4.51
CA VAL A 16 6.21 -0.81 -5.33
C VAL A 16 6.06 -0.50 -6.82
N THR A 17 4.86 -0.08 -7.24
CA THR A 17 4.61 0.33 -8.64
C THR A 17 5.53 1.49 -9.03
N LEU A 18 5.61 2.53 -8.19
CA LEU A 18 6.51 3.67 -8.39
C LEU A 18 7.98 3.24 -8.49
N TYR A 19 8.41 2.31 -7.65
CA TYR A 19 9.77 1.77 -7.69
C TYR A 19 10.08 1.03 -9.00
N THR A 20 9.12 0.26 -9.52
CA THR A 20 9.27 -0.48 -10.79
C THR A 20 9.22 0.40 -12.04
N GLU A 21 8.67 1.61 -11.95
CA GLU A 21 8.63 2.58 -13.05
C GLU A 21 9.99 3.24 -13.34
N GLY A 22 11.02 2.99 -12.52
CA GLY A 22 12.37 3.55 -12.74
C GLY A 22 12.50 5.05 -12.43
N VAL A 23 11.49 5.65 -11.83
CA VAL A 23 11.48 7.08 -11.46
C VAL A 23 12.18 7.36 -10.13
N VAL A 24 12.62 6.31 -9.41
CA VAL A 24 13.37 6.42 -8.16
C VAL A 24 14.88 6.50 -8.48
N PRO A 25 15.58 7.59 -8.11
CA PRO A 25 17.01 7.69 -8.32
C PRO A 25 17.78 6.61 -7.55
N ASN A 26 18.92 6.16 -8.09
CA ASN A 26 19.78 5.16 -7.44
C ASN A 26 20.26 5.60 -6.03
N SER A 27 20.38 6.90 -5.78
CA SER A 27 20.74 7.44 -4.46
C SER A 27 19.67 7.21 -3.39
N SER A 28 18.39 7.13 -3.79
CA SER A 28 17.24 6.97 -2.90
C SER A 28 16.63 5.57 -2.95
N ALA A 29 17.11 4.71 -3.87
CA ALA A 29 16.61 3.36 -4.03
C ALA A 29 16.78 2.51 -2.77
N ILE A 30 17.90 2.66 -2.04
CA ILE A 30 18.17 1.91 -0.81
C ILE A 30 17.21 2.34 0.30
N ASP A 31 16.96 3.64 0.46
CA ASP A 31 16.07 4.16 1.49
C ASP A 31 14.62 3.72 1.25
N VAL A 32 14.16 3.81 0.00
CA VAL A 32 12.81 3.34 -0.41
C VAL A 32 12.66 1.83 -0.22
N LEU A 33 13.67 1.04 -0.62
CA LEU A 33 13.65 -0.41 -0.43
C LEU A 33 13.68 -0.79 1.04
N SER A 34 14.49 -0.10 1.86
CA SER A 34 14.58 -0.35 3.30
C SER A 34 13.23 -0.08 3.96
N PHE A 35 12.59 1.04 3.62
CA PHE A 35 11.24 1.36 4.07
C PHE A 35 10.20 0.31 3.64
N LEU A 36 10.21 -0.09 2.37
CA LEU A 36 9.34 -1.16 1.87
C LEU A 36 9.59 -2.47 2.62
N THR A 37 10.84 -2.85 2.86
CA THR A 37 11.13 -4.09 3.59
C THR A 37 10.69 -4.01 5.05
N ALA A 38 10.88 -2.89 5.73
CA ALA A 38 10.43 -2.69 7.11
C ALA A 38 8.90 -2.78 7.22
N GLY A 39 8.17 -2.17 6.28
CA GLY A 39 6.70 -2.20 6.23
C GLY A 39 6.10 -3.57 5.84
N LEU A 40 6.87 -4.46 5.20
CA LEU A 40 6.42 -5.79 4.75
C LEU A 40 6.89 -6.92 5.67
N PHE A 41 8.11 -6.78 6.17
CA PHE A 41 8.85 -7.71 7.01
C PHE A 41 9.35 -6.92 8.22
N PRO A 42 8.50 -6.73 9.22
CA PRO A 42 8.94 -6.20 10.50
C PRO A 42 10.09 -7.10 10.98
N LEU A 43 11.29 -6.51 10.98
CA LEU A 43 12.51 -7.16 11.44
C LEU A 43 12.36 -7.35 12.95
N ASP A 44 12.70 -8.55 13.40
CA ASP A 44 12.76 -9.07 14.76
C ASP A 44 11.92 -8.45 15.88
N ALA A 45 11.37 -9.34 16.72
CA ALA A 45 10.82 -9.04 18.04
C ALA A 45 11.65 -8.00 18.85
N ALA A 46 12.97 -8.00 18.70
CA ALA A 46 13.84 -7.09 19.45
C ALA A 46 13.80 -5.61 19.03
N ASP A 47 13.25 -5.28 17.85
CA ASP A 47 13.28 -3.90 17.32
C ASP A 47 12.11 -3.07 17.85
N LYS A 48 12.39 -2.18 18.80
CA LYS A 48 11.45 -1.23 19.42
C LYS A 48 10.77 -0.26 18.44
N GLN A 49 11.20 -0.22 17.17
CA GLN A 49 10.59 0.59 16.11
C GLN A 49 9.31 -0.03 15.54
N TRP A 50 8.89 -1.20 16.04
CA TRP A 50 7.68 -1.88 15.60
C TRP A 50 6.43 -0.99 15.72
N GLU A 51 6.24 -0.22 16.78
CA GLU A 51 5.06 0.63 16.96
C GLU A 51 4.88 1.65 15.83
N GLU A 52 5.97 2.24 15.33
CA GLU A 52 5.95 3.17 14.19
C GLU A 52 5.82 2.47 12.83
N HIS A 53 6.34 1.26 12.70
CA HIS A 53 6.29 0.47 11.46
C HIS A 53 4.97 -0.28 11.25
N TYR A 54 4.20 -0.52 12.31
CA TYR A 54 2.90 -1.19 12.26
C TYR A 54 1.70 -0.24 12.30
N LEU A 55 1.89 1.03 12.68
CA LEU A 55 0.82 2.02 12.61
C LEU A 55 0.72 2.59 11.19
N PRO A 56 -0.34 2.24 10.45
CA PRO A 56 -0.48 2.58 9.05
C PRO A 56 -0.91 4.04 8.94
N THR A 57 0.02 4.98 8.99
CA THR A 57 -0.31 6.39 8.79
C THR A 57 0.34 6.90 7.52
N VAL A 58 -0.45 7.59 6.70
CA VAL A 58 0.03 8.22 5.47
C VAL A 58 1.18 9.21 5.74
N SER A 59 1.23 9.81 6.93
CA SER A 59 2.29 10.73 7.35
C SER A 59 3.68 10.08 7.36
N ALA A 60 3.79 8.79 7.69
CA ALA A 60 5.07 8.08 7.67
C ALA A 60 5.61 7.93 6.23
N LEU A 61 4.71 7.69 5.26
CA LEU A 61 5.05 7.69 3.84
C LEU A 61 5.44 9.10 3.37
N GLU A 62 4.74 10.14 3.83
CA GLU A 62 5.06 11.53 3.51
C GLU A 62 6.45 11.91 4.01
N GLU A 63 6.78 11.61 5.26
CA GLU A 63 8.08 11.94 5.84
C GLU A 63 9.24 11.22 5.14
N CYS A 64 9.06 9.96 4.76
CA CYS A 64 10.08 9.20 4.04
C CYS A 64 10.25 9.71 2.60
N LEU A 65 9.16 9.86 1.85
CA LEU A 65 9.21 10.14 0.42
C LEU A 65 9.44 11.62 0.08
N SER A 66 9.10 12.55 0.97
CA SER A 66 9.30 13.99 0.75
C SER A 66 10.78 14.41 0.77
N ARG A 67 11.64 13.61 1.43
CA ARG A 67 13.09 13.85 1.53
C ARG A 67 13.86 13.47 0.26
N HIS A 68 13.19 12.81 -0.69
CA HIS A 68 13.81 12.26 -1.89
C HIS A 68 13.24 12.90 -3.15
N ASP A 69 14.13 13.46 -3.95
CA ASP A 69 13.79 13.92 -5.30
C ASP A 69 13.55 12.72 -6.22
N SER A 70 12.63 12.89 -7.16
CA SER A 70 12.42 11.89 -8.21
C SER A 70 13.41 12.09 -9.37
N SER A 71 13.52 11.08 -10.24
CA SER A 71 14.23 11.23 -11.52
C SER A 71 13.56 12.24 -12.46
N ILE A 72 12.33 12.69 -12.16
CA ILE A 72 11.61 13.72 -12.90
C ILE A 72 11.93 15.09 -12.28
N PRO A 73 12.50 16.04 -13.04
CA PRO A 73 12.90 17.33 -12.50
C PRO A 73 11.69 18.10 -11.94
N GLY A 74 11.85 18.63 -10.72
CA GLY A 74 10.84 19.45 -10.05
C GLY A 74 9.71 18.69 -9.35
N ARG A 75 9.80 17.35 -9.25
CA ARG A 75 8.87 16.51 -8.50
C ARG A 75 9.60 15.64 -7.48
N THR A 76 9.04 15.51 -6.30
CA THR A 76 9.54 14.58 -5.28
C THR A 76 8.93 13.19 -5.48
N LEU A 77 9.51 12.16 -4.83
CA LEU A 77 8.89 10.83 -4.82
C LEU A 77 7.50 10.86 -4.19
N TRP A 78 7.28 11.73 -3.21
CA TRP A 78 5.98 11.95 -2.59
C TRP A 78 4.91 12.41 -3.60
N ASP A 79 5.24 13.33 -4.52
CA ASP A 79 4.29 13.82 -5.51
C ASP A 79 3.86 12.73 -6.49
N LEU A 80 4.81 11.91 -6.94
CA LEU A 80 4.55 10.81 -7.85
C LEU A 80 3.79 9.69 -7.15
N PHE A 81 4.13 9.42 -5.89
CA PHE A 81 3.40 8.48 -5.05
C PHE A 81 1.95 8.91 -4.87
N LEU A 82 1.70 10.16 -4.50
CA LEU A 82 0.33 10.67 -4.37
C LEU A 82 -0.42 10.62 -5.69
N LYS A 83 0.24 10.86 -6.82
CA LYS A 83 -0.38 10.71 -8.14
C LYS A 83 -0.86 9.29 -8.37
N ASN A 84 -0.04 8.29 -8.04
CA ASN A 84 -0.41 6.89 -8.18
C ASN A 84 -1.47 6.46 -7.15
N LEU A 85 -1.45 7.06 -5.95
CA LEU A 85 -2.44 6.80 -4.90
C LEU A 85 -3.82 7.34 -5.28
N TRP A 86 -3.87 8.57 -5.78
CA TRP A 86 -5.10 9.28 -6.17
C TRP A 86 -5.61 8.90 -7.56
N SER A 87 -4.81 8.22 -8.40
CA SER A 87 -5.31 7.65 -9.66
C SER A 87 -6.27 6.47 -9.45
N ILE A 88 -6.27 5.88 -8.25
CA ILE A 88 -7.25 4.85 -7.88
C ILE A 88 -8.48 5.56 -7.33
N ASP A 89 -9.27 6.19 -8.20
CA ASP A 89 -10.33 7.14 -7.84
C ASP A 89 -11.74 6.51 -7.82
N SER A 90 -11.86 5.22 -8.10
CA SER A 90 -13.11 4.46 -8.03
C SER A 90 -12.85 3.00 -7.64
N LEU A 91 -13.91 2.28 -7.27
CA LEU A 91 -13.82 0.83 -7.06
C LEU A 91 -13.39 0.10 -8.35
N ASP A 92 -13.83 0.58 -9.51
CA ASP A 92 -13.40 0.05 -10.81
C ASP A 92 -11.90 0.27 -11.07
N ALA A 93 -11.39 1.44 -10.70
CA ALA A 93 -9.94 1.71 -10.76
C ALA A 93 -9.16 0.80 -9.80
N LEU A 94 -9.72 0.43 -8.65
CA LEU A 94 -9.13 -0.55 -7.72
C LEU A 94 -9.09 -1.96 -8.34
N GLU A 95 -10.19 -2.39 -8.95
CA GLU A 95 -10.26 -3.68 -9.66
C GLU A 95 -9.26 -3.72 -10.82
N THR A 96 -9.18 -2.65 -11.61
CA THR A 96 -8.20 -2.51 -12.71
C THR A 96 -6.76 -2.52 -12.18
N PHE A 97 -6.50 -1.85 -11.06
CA PHE A 97 -5.19 -1.85 -10.42
C PHE A 97 -4.75 -3.28 -10.07
N PHE A 98 -5.60 -4.05 -9.40
CA PHE A 98 -5.28 -5.44 -9.05
C PHE A 98 -5.33 -6.40 -10.25
N GLY A 99 -6.16 -6.15 -11.26
CA GLY A 99 -6.34 -7.01 -12.43
C GLY A 99 -5.25 -6.85 -13.49
N GLU A 100 -4.77 -5.63 -13.72
CA GLU A 100 -3.83 -5.32 -14.80
C GLU A 100 -2.48 -4.84 -14.28
N VAL A 101 -2.47 -3.86 -13.37
CA VAL A 101 -1.23 -3.21 -12.90
C VAL A 101 -0.41 -4.19 -12.06
N ILE A 102 -0.98 -4.77 -11.02
CA ILE A 102 -0.27 -5.66 -10.08
C ILE A 102 0.37 -6.89 -10.78
N PRO A 103 -0.33 -7.61 -11.68
CA PRO A 103 0.29 -8.72 -12.40
C PRO A 103 1.40 -8.28 -13.36
N SER A 104 1.30 -7.08 -13.95
CA SER A 104 2.32 -6.55 -14.86
C SER A 104 3.67 -6.28 -14.17
N LEU A 105 3.66 -6.05 -12.85
CA LEU A 105 4.88 -5.84 -12.06
C LEU A 105 5.73 -7.10 -11.92
N LEU A 106 5.14 -8.28 -12.11
CA LEU A 106 5.83 -9.56 -11.95
C LEU A 106 6.44 -10.04 -13.26
N ALA A 107 7.62 -10.62 -13.18
CA ALA A 107 8.23 -11.31 -14.31
C ALA A 107 7.30 -12.43 -14.81
N LYS A 108 7.11 -12.50 -16.14
CA LYS A 108 6.37 -13.57 -16.82
C LYS A 108 7.03 -14.91 -16.53
N THR A 109 6.22 -15.95 -16.28
CA THR A 109 6.77 -17.30 -16.16
C THR A 109 7.25 -17.82 -17.51
N ARG A 110 8.06 -18.88 -17.46
CA ARG A 110 8.45 -19.62 -18.66
C ARG A 110 7.22 -20.12 -19.42
N GLU A 111 6.20 -20.56 -18.70
CA GLU A 111 4.92 -21.00 -19.25
C GLU A 111 4.16 -19.86 -19.93
N ASP A 112 4.09 -18.69 -19.30
CA ASP A 112 3.49 -17.48 -19.90
C ASP A 112 4.24 -17.05 -21.18
N LEU A 113 5.58 -17.12 -21.16
CA LEU A 113 6.40 -16.79 -22.33
C LEU A 113 6.24 -17.79 -23.47
N ILE A 114 6.05 -19.08 -23.15
CA ILE A 114 5.74 -20.11 -24.14
C ILE A 114 4.36 -19.86 -24.73
N HIS A 115 3.36 -19.56 -23.90
CA HIS A 115 2.01 -19.24 -24.35
C HIS A 115 1.97 -17.97 -25.21
N ASP A 116 2.71 -16.92 -24.85
CA ASP A 116 2.82 -15.68 -25.63
C ASP A 116 3.47 -15.94 -27.00
N ARG A 117 4.53 -16.76 -27.02
CA ARG A 117 5.19 -17.17 -28.25
C ARG A 117 4.26 -18.00 -29.13
N ASP A 118 3.51 -18.92 -28.54
CA ASP A 118 2.59 -19.81 -29.25
C ASP A 118 1.37 -19.03 -29.78
N ASN A 119 1.00 -17.91 -29.16
CA ASN A 119 -0.03 -16.97 -29.64
C ASN A 119 0.51 -15.83 -30.54
N GLY A 120 1.80 -15.82 -30.87
CA GLY A 120 2.41 -14.79 -31.73
C GLY A 120 2.46 -13.39 -31.11
N ILE A 121 2.34 -13.26 -29.78
CA ILE A 121 2.43 -12.00 -29.06
C ILE A 121 3.91 -11.62 -28.97
N ALA A 122 4.31 -10.56 -29.66
CA ALA A 122 5.68 -10.05 -29.58
C ALA A 122 6.00 -9.62 -28.13
N PRO A 123 7.22 -9.88 -27.63
CA PRO A 123 7.61 -9.42 -26.30
C PRO A 123 7.55 -7.90 -26.28
N VAL A 124 6.58 -7.37 -25.52
CA VAL A 124 6.48 -5.93 -25.29
C VAL A 124 7.78 -5.49 -24.62
N ALA A 125 8.51 -4.60 -25.29
CA ALA A 125 9.66 -3.88 -24.74
C ALA A 125 9.12 -2.89 -23.70
N ASP A 126 8.75 -3.44 -22.56
CA ASP A 126 8.29 -2.71 -21.41
C ASP A 126 9.54 -2.18 -20.70
N ASP A 127 9.69 -0.85 -20.68
CA ASP A 127 10.83 -0.16 -20.04
C ASP A 127 10.75 -0.26 -18.50
N ARG A 128 9.71 -0.92 -17.98
CA ARG A 128 9.48 -1.14 -16.55
C ARG A 128 10.30 -2.31 -16.02
N MET A 129 10.85 -2.10 -14.83
CA MET A 129 11.54 -3.16 -14.10
C MET A 129 10.53 -4.20 -13.60
N ARG A 130 10.70 -5.46 -14.00
CA ARG A 130 9.86 -6.57 -13.52
C ARG A 130 10.48 -7.27 -12.33
N LEU A 131 9.69 -7.48 -11.28
CA LEU A 131 10.11 -8.18 -10.08
C LEU A 131 10.12 -9.69 -10.31
N SER A 132 11.20 -10.35 -9.89
CA SER A 132 11.20 -11.82 -9.82
C SER A 132 10.14 -12.30 -8.83
N ARG A 133 9.41 -13.36 -9.19
CA ARG A 133 8.40 -13.98 -8.33
C ARG A 133 8.98 -14.59 -7.03
N SER A 134 10.29 -14.83 -6.98
CA SER A 134 11.00 -15.33 -5.79
C SER A 134 11.58 -14.22 -4.91
N SER A 135 11.55 -12.96 -5.36
CA SER A 135 11.99 -11.82 -4.55
C SER A 135 10.99 -11.55 -3.42
N PRO A 136 11.42 -11.05 -2.24
CA PRO A 136 10.51 -10.67 -1.16
C PRO A 136 9.38 -9.72 -1.61
N LEU A 137 9.70 -8.73 -2.45
CA LEU A 137 8.70 -7.83 -3.04
C LEU A 137 7.78 -8.56 -4.02
N GLY A 138 8.32 -9.44 -4.86
CA GLY A 138 7.52 -10.24 -5.79
C GLY A 138 6.58 -11.21 -5.08
N ALA A 139 7.01 -11.78 -3.95
CA ALA A 139 6.19 -12.63 -3.10
C ALA A 139 5.05 -11.83 -2.43
N PHE A 140 5.34 -10.60 -1.99
CA PHE A 140 4.31 -9.67 -1.48
C PHE A 140 3.26 -9.33 -2.55
N VAL A 141 3.70 -8.88 -3.73
CA VAL A 141 2.83 -8.55 -4.88
C VAL A 141 1.96 -9.74 -5.27
N ARG A 142 2.55 -10.93 -5.40
CA ARG A 142 1.82 -12.16 -5.73
C ARG A 142 0.79 -12.52 -4.66
N ARG A 143 1.15 -12.40 -3.38
CA ARG A 143 0.23 -12.68 -2.28
C ARG A 143 -0.92 -11.68 -2.28
N ALA A 144 -0.65 -10.38 -2.41
CA ALA A 144 -1.68 -9.36 -2.47
C ALA A 144 -2.66 -9.59 -3.62
N TYR A 145 -2.16 -9.94 -4.81
CA TYR A 145 -2.98 -10.32 -5.96
C TYR A 145 -3.88 -11.53 -5.69
N LEU A 146 -3.32 -12.61 -5.14
CA LEU A 146 -4.08 -13.83 -4.85
C LEU A 146 -5.14 -13.62 -3.76
N GLU A 147 -4.85 -12.78 -2.77
CA GLU A 147 -5.81 -12.44 -1.71
C GLU A 147 -6.94 -11.57 -2.28
N TYR A 148 -6.63 -10.62 -3.17
CA TYR A 148 -7.65 -9.76 -3.79
C TYR A 148 -8.57 -10.55 -4.73
N THR A 149 -8.01 -11.41 -5.57
CA THR A 149 -8.80 -12.25 -6.50
C THR A 149 -9.71 -13.27 -5.79
N ARG A 150 -9.44 -13.58 -4.51
CA ARG A 150 -10.27 -14.43 -3.66
C ARG A 150 -11.24 -13.65 -2.78
N LEU A 151 -11.12 -12.33 -2.76
CA LEU A 151 -11.91 -11.45 -1.91
C LEU A 151 -13.36 -11.46 -2.39
N GLN A 152 -14.29 -11.51 -1.44
CA GLN A 152 -15.71 -11.33 -1.78
C GLN A 152 -15.98 -9.86 -2.11
N PHE A 153 -16.96 -9.59 -2.97
CA PHE A 153 -17.33 -8.23 -3.36
C PHE A 153 -17.60 -7.31 -2.15
N HIS A 154 -18.27 -7.82 -1.11
CA HIS A 154 -18.50 -7.03 0.12
C HIS A 154 -17.20 -6.61 0.80
N ASP A 155 -16.20 -7.50 0.83
CA ASP A 155 -14.91 -7.20 1.43
C ASP A 155 -14.06 -6.29 0.52
N SER A 156 -14.22 -6.34 -0.81
CA SER A 156 -13.57 -5.39 -1.72
C SER A 156 -14.15 -3.98 -1.58
N VAL A 157 -15.47 -3.85 -1.41
CA VAL A 157 -16.12 -2.56 -1.09
C VAL A 157 -15.61 -2.02 0.26
N LYS A 158 -15.49 -2.87 1.28
CA LYS A 158 -14.93 -2.43 2.57
C LYS A 158 -13.49 -1.96 2.46
N LEU A 159 -12.66 -2.69 1.72
CA LEU A 159 -11.27 -2.31 1.44
C LEU A 159 -11.23 -0.95 0.72
N TRP A 160 -12.10 -0.74 -0.27
CA TRP A 160 -12.23 0.53 -0.97
C TRP A 160 -12.63 1.66 -0.04
N THR A 161 -13.68 1.50 0.76
CA THR A 161 -14.13 2.54 1.70
C THR A 161 -13.06 2.88 2.74
N GLY A 162 -12.34 1.87 3.25
CA GLY A 162 -11.20 2.08 4.15
C GLY A 162 -10.03 2.77 3.46
N PHE A 163 -9.78 2.46 2.19
CA PHE A 163 -8.73 3.09 1.39
C PHE A 163 -9.02 4.56 1.11
N VAL A 164 -10.28 4.90 0.82
CA VAL A 164 -10.73 6.28 0.69
C VAL A 164 -10.48 7.04 1.99
N ARG A 165 -10.93 6.53 3.14
CA ARG A 165 -10.68 7.15 4.45
C ARG A 165 -9.20 7.34 4.73
N TYR A 166 -8.41 6.31 4.46
CA TYR A 166 -6.96 6.34 4.67
C TYR A 166 -6.26 7.45 3.88
N ARG A 167 -6.64 7.70 2.62
CA ARG A 167 -5.98 8.73 1.79
C ARG A 167 -6.51 10.15 2.01
N LEU A 168 -7.72 10.32 2.56
CA LEU A 168 -8.38 11.63 2.72
C LEU A 168 -7.49 12.71 3.36
N PRO A 169 -6.67 12.45 4.40
CA PRO A 169 -5.78 13.45 4.98
C PRO A 169 -4.83 14.11 3.97
N THR A 170 -4.48 13.41 2.88
CA THR A 170 -3.57 13.94 1.84
C THR A 170 -4.27 14.78 0.79
N TYR A 171 -5.60 14.88 0.83
CA TYR A 171 -6.39 15.56 -0.20
C TYR A 171 -6.03 17.05 -0.34
N ILE A 172 -5.82 17.75 0.78
CA ILE A 172 -5.48 19.18 0.76
C ILE A 172 -4.13 19.40 0.09
N TYR A 173 -3.14 18.56 0.38
CA TYR A 173 -1.82 18.63 -0.25
C TYR A 173 -1.93 18.34 -1.75
N TRP A 174 -2.61 17.25 -2.10
CA TRP A 174 -2.80 16.79 -3.47
C TRP A 174 -3.49 17.84 -4.34
N SER A 175 -4.63 18.37 -3.88
CA SER A 175 -5.43 19.38 -4.58
C SER A 175 -4.68 20.70 -4.76
N ARG A 176 -3.86 21.12 -3.79
CA ARG A 176 -3.05 22.34 -3.91
C ARG A 176 -1.99 22.24 -5.01
N ARG A 177 -1.43 21.06 -5.24
CA ARG A 177 -0.38 20.84 -6.23
C ARG A 177 -0.94 20.54 -7.63
N HIS A 178 -2.21 20.12 -7.71
CA HIS A 178 -2.89 19.73 -8.96
C HIS A 178 -4.06 20.66 -9.34
N ARG A 179 -3.96 21.97 -9.05
CA ARG A 179 -4.98 23.03 -9.28
C ARG A 179 -5.37 23.30 -10.76
N GLY A 180 -5.25 22.32 -11.64
CA GLY A 180 -5.70 22.40 -13.04
C GLY A 180 -6.47 21.17 -13.52
N ALA A 181 -6.59 20.11 -12.71
CA ALA A 181 -7.49 19.01 -12.99
C ALA A 181 -8.87 19.35 -12.42
N GLU A 182 -9.89 19.31 -13.28
CA GLU A 182 -11.31 19.52 -12.96
C GLU A 182 -11.69 18.85 -11.62
N GLU A 183 -12.44 19.57 -10.78
CA GLU A 183 -13.01 19.14 -9.49
C GLU A 183 -12.60 17.73 -9.05
N ILE A 184 -11.49 17.67 -8.32
CA ILE A 184 -10.90 16.42 -7.82
C ILE A 184 -11.89 15.82 -6.83
N ALA A 185 -12.62 14.81 -7.27
CA ALA A 185 -13.56 14.11 -6.42
C ALA A 185 -12.86 13.00 -5.63
N VAL A 186 -13.31 12.80 -4.39
CA VAL A 186 -12.88 11.68 -3.55
C VAL A 186 -13.19 10.33 -4.22
N ASP A 187 -14.27 10.30 -5.01
CA ASP A 187 -14.68 9.21 -5.88
C ASP A 187 -15.25 9.79 -7.19
N VAL A 188 -14.79 9.32 -8.35
CA VAL A 188 -15.29 9.78 -9.66
C VAL A 188 -16.78 9.51 -9.79
N ASN A 189 -17.29 8.42 -9.22
CA ASN A 189 -18.72 8.10 -9.29
C ASN A 189 -19.56 9.15 -8.58
N LEU A 190 -19.07 9.77 -7.50
CA LEU A 190 -19.77 10.88 -6.83
C LEU A 190 -19.84 12.11 -7.73
N ARG A 191 -18.74 12.42 -8.43
CA ARG A 191 -18.68 13.51 -9.40
C ARG A 191 -19.64 13.29 -10.57
N ASP A 192 -19.66 12.08 -11.13
CA ASP A 192 -20.52 11.74 -12.26
C ASP A 192 -22.00 11.79 -11.88
N LEU A 193 -22.31 11.57 -10.61
CA LEU A 193 -23.64 11.76 -10.03
C LEU A 193 -23.94 13.22 -9.63
N GLY A 194 -22.99 14.14 -9.79
CA GLY A 194 -23.11 15.55 -9.40
C GLY A 194 -23.21 15.77 -7.89
N LEU A 195 -22.72 14.80 -7.09
CA LEU A 195 -22.74 14.84 -5.64
C LEU A 195 -21.42 15.39 -5.12
N ASP A 196 -21.49 16.41 -4.27
CA ASP A 196 -20.32 16.91 -3.57
C ASP A 196 -19.93 15.99 -2.40
N SER A 197 -18.68 16.09 -1.96
CA SER A 197 -18.11 15.37 -0.81
C SER A 197 -18.86 15.64 0.50
N THR A 198 -19.61 16.74 0.57
CA THR A 198 -20.48 17.15 1.69
C THR A 198 -21.91 16.57 1.62
N SER A 199 -22.23 15.81 0.57
CA SER A 199 -23.54 15.18 0.40
C SER A 199 -23.82 14.16 1.50
N HIS A 200 -25.09 14.01 1.87
CA HIS A 200 -25.50 12.98 2.82
C HIS A 200 -25.12 11.56 2.34
N LEU A 201 -25.11 11.34 1.02
CA LEU A 201 -24.70 10.05 0.45
C LEU A 201 -23.21 9.78 0.59
N SER A 202 -22.35 10.80 0.44
CA SER A 202 -20.90 10.64 0.66
C SER A 202 -20.60 10.41 2.14
N GLN A 203 -21.31 11.09 3.05
CA GLN A 203 -21.20 10.85 4.50
C GLN A 203 -21.65 9.45 4.91
N VAL A 204 -22.69 8.90 4.27
CA VAL A 204 -23.16 7.54 4.55
C VAL A 204 -22.19 6.48 4.02
N VAL A 205 -21.62 6.68 2.83
CA VAL A 205 -20.70 5.71 2.20
C VAL A 205 -19.30 5.77 2.82
N TYR A 206 -18.78 6.97 3.05
CA TYR A 206 -17.42 7.20 3.50
C TYR A 206 -17.31 7.57 4.99
N GLY A 207 -18.41 7.67 5.72
CA GLY A 207 -18.42 8.13 7.12
C GLY A 207 -18.36 9.65 7.21
N ASP A 208 -18.50 10.17 8.43
CA ASP A 208 -18.29 11.60 8.66
C ASP A 208 -16.79 11.90 8.51
N ILE A 209 -16.45 12.66 7.47
CA ILE A 209 -15.06 12.97 7.09
C ILE A 209 -14.42 13.90 8.15
N GLU A 210 -15.23 14.53 9.01
CA GLU A 210 -14.79 15.52 9.99
C GLU A 210 -14.53 14.95 11.40
N ASP A 211 -15.00 13.75 11.74
CA ASP A 211 -15.09 13.27 13.14
C ASP A 211 -14.18 12.06 13.49
N ASP A 212 -13.17 11.75 12.67
CA ASP A 212 -12.32 10.57 12.87
C ASP A 212 -10.97 10.89 13.55
N GLU A 213 -11.02 11.45 14.77
CA GLU A 213 -9.87 11.41 15.72
C GLU A 213 -9.61 9.98 16.23
N ASN A 214 -10.49 9.01 15.92
CA ASN A 214 -10.50 7.66 16.44
C ASN A 214 -10.42 6.58 15.34
N GLY A 215 -9.84 6.90 14.19
CA GLY A 215 -9.58 5.94 13.13
C GLY A 215 -8.63 4.83 13.60
N GLU A 216 -9.16 3.82 14.28
CA GLU A 216 -8.49 2.56 14.57
C GLU A 216 -8.04 1.99 13.22
N GLY A 217 -6.79 2.24 12.86
CA GLY A 217 -6.20 1.71 11.63
C GLY A 217 -6.45 0.21 11.60
N GLU A 218 -7.17 -0.27 10.59
CA GLU A 218 -7.50 -1.69 10.48
C GLU A 218 -6.20 -2.50 10.36
N VAL A 219 -5.72 -3.03 11.49
CA VAL A 219 -4.50 -3.85 11.56
C VAL A 219 -4.80 -5.18 10.86
N SER A 220 -3.94 -5.57 9.91
CA SER A 220 -4.11 -6.85 9.22
C SER A 220 -3.96 -7.98 10.24
N VAL A 221 -4.78 -9.01 10.16
CA VAL A 221 -4.79 -10.08 11.18
C VAL A 221 -3.43 -10.78 11.28
N LYS A 222 -2.68 -10.86 10.17
CA LYS A 222 -1.30 -11.40 10.21
C LYS A 222 -0.36 -10.54 11.05
N ASP A 223 -0.57 -9.23 11.03
CA ASP A 223 0.24 -8.29 11.81
C ASP A 223 -0.19 -8.34 13.28
N ALA A 224 -1.49 -8.55 13.55
CA ALA A 224 -1.99 -8.84 14.89
C ALA A 224 -1.47 -10.19 15.44
N GLU A 225 -1.43 -11.24 14.62
CA GLU A 225 -0.84 -12.54 14.97
C GLU A 225 0.65 -12.39 15.31
N ARG A 226 1.42 -11.67 14.49
CA ARG A 226 2.83 -11.35 14.77
C ARG A 226 3.00 -10.54 16.05
N LEU A 227 2.10 -9.59 16.32
CA LEU A 227 2.12 -8.80 17.55
C LEU A 227 1.86 -9.68 18.77
N ILE A 228 0.95 -10.64 18.68
CA ILE A 228 0.70 -11.63 19.74
C ILE A 228 1.91 -12.56 19.90
N GLU A 229 2.48 -13.08 18.82
CA GLU A 229 3.71 -13.90 18.86
C GLU A 229 4.86 -13.14 19.53
N PHE A 230 5.00 -11.84 19.24
CA PHE A 230 5.98 -10.98 19.87
C PHE A 230 5.74 -10.81 21.38
N GLN A 231 4.52 -10.45 21.79
CA GLN A 231 4.18 -10.30 23.20
C GLN A 231 4.41 -11.60 23.99
N VAL A 232 4.10 -12.75 23.38
CA VAL A 232 4.39 -14.06 23.96
C VAL A 232 5.89 -14.29 24.08
N SER A 233 6.68 -13.95 23.07
CA SER A 233 8.16 -14.05 23.10
C SER A 233 8.77 -13.17 24.20
N GLU A 234 8.30 -11.94 24.38
CA GLU A 234 8.76 -11.04 25.45
C GLU A 234 8.38 -11.53 26.84
N LEU A 235 7.16 -12.05 27.02
CA LEU A 235 6.73 -12.64 28.30
C LEU A 235 7.57 -13.87 28.66
N GLN A 236 7.92 -14.69 27.66
CA GLN A 236 8.79 -15.85 27.85
C GLN A 236 10.22 -15.42 28.16
N SER A 237 10.79 -14.45 27.43
CA SER A 237 12.14 -13.95 27.67
C SER A 237 12.31 -13.34 29.07
N THR A 238 11.33 -12.54 29.53
CA THR A 238 11.34 -11.93 30.87
C THR A 238 11.13 -12.94 31.99
N GLN A 239 10.31 -13.99 31.80
CA GLN A 239 10.18 -15.08 32.77
C GLN A 239 11.51 -15.84 32.97
N PHE A 240 12.27 -16.09 31.90
CA PHE A 240 13.58 -16.75 32.01
C PHE A 240 14.60 -15.91 32.81
N PHE A 241 14.60 -14.58 32.69
CA PHE A 241 15.47 -13.72 33.50
C PHE A 241 15.04 -13.65 34.98
N SER A 242 13.73 -13.71 35.28
CA SER A 242 13.23 -13.73 36.66
C SER A 242 13.56 -15.02 37.42
N GLY A 243 13.68 -16.15 36.72
CA GLY A 243 14.07 -17.43 37.31
C GLY A 243 15.57 -17.52 37.66
N LEU A 244 16.44 -16.82 36.93
CA LEU A 244 17.88 -16.79 37.19
C LEU A 244 18.28 -15.83 38.33
N SER A 245 17.46 -14.83 38.65
CA SER A 245 17.74 -13.91 39.76
C SER A 245 17.39 -14.48 41.15
N CYS A 246 16.80 -15.68 41.21
CA CYS A 246 16.41 -16.33 42.48
C CYS A 246 17.36 -17.48 42.88
N MET A 247 18.48 -17.66 42.17
CA MET A 247 19.50 -18.72 42.42
C MET A 247 20.90 -18.20 42.78
N CYS A 248 21.02 -16.95 43.23
CA CYS A 248 22.25 -16.43 43.86
C CYS A 248 21.96 -15.98 45.30
#